data_AF-A0A1R1IJN2-F1
#
_entry.id   AF-A0A1R1IJN2-F1
#
_cell.length_a   1.000
_cell.length_b   1.000
_cell.length_c   1.000
_cell.angle_alpha   90.00
_cell.angle_beta   90.00
_cell.angle_gamma   90.00
#
_symmetry.space_group_name_H-M   'P 1'
#
loop_
_entity.id
_entity.type
_entity.pdbx_description
1 polymer ?
#
loop_
_entity_poly.entity_id
_entity_poly.type
_entity_poly.pdbx_seq_one_letter_code
_entity_poly.pdbx_strand_id
1 'polypeptide(L)'
;MSESDMFSHAHDEMDECVQALARVHAFLHNELLDADADMIRHHLHACERCMENFEIESTITEMIQRSLPQKTAPSTLTARIQTMRISRTG
;
A
#
# COMPACT_ATOMS: atom_id res chain seq x y z
N MET A 1 -35.01 7.89 30.28
CA MET A 1 -33.88 6.98 29.99
C MET A 1 -33.97 6.70 28.50
N SER A 2 -33.13 7.34 27.70
CA SER A 2 -33.22 7.35 26.24
C SER A 2 -32.45 6.18 25.64
N GLU A 3 -33.17 5.21 25.06
CA GLU A 3 -32.63 4.05 24.32
C GLU A 3 -32.31 4.40 22.84
N SER A 4 -31.87 5.63 22.56
CA SER A 4 -31.69 6.11 21.17
C SER A 4 -30.23 6.34 20.74
N ASP A 5 -29.25 6.07 21.60
CA ASP A 5 -27.82 6.29 21.30
C ASP A 5 -27.03 4.97 21.22
N MET A 6 -27.51 3.98 20.45
CA MET A 6 -26.79 2.70 20.33
C MET A 6 -26.79 2.07 18.94
N PHE A 7 -26.77 2.87 17.86
CA PHE A 7 -26.64 2.30 16.50
C PHE A 7 -25.90 3.18 15.48
N SER A 8 -25.14 4.21 15.91
CA SER A 8 -24.50 5.15 14.98
C SER A 8 -23.08 4.76 14.52
N HIS A 9 -22.50 3.65 14.98
CA HIS A 9 -21.09 3.32 14.71
C HIS A 9 -20.85 2.19 13.68
N ALA A 10 -21.88 1.51 13.19
CA ALA A 10 -21.71 0.39 12.25
C ALA A 10 -21.59 0.83 10.78
N HIS A 11 -21.98 2.07 10.44
CA HIS A 11 -21.93 2.57 9.06
C HIS A 11 -20.53 3.09 8.66
N ASP A 12 -19.75 3.63 9.60
CA ASP A 12 -18.43 4.19 9.30
C ASP A 12 -17.39 3.10 8.93
N GLU A 13 -17.37 1.97 9.63
CA GLU A 13 -16.38 0.91 9.39
C GLU A 13 -16.50 0.29 7.99
N MET A 14 -17.73 0.18 7.47
CA MET A 14 -17.98 -0.36 6.13
C MET A 14 -17.49 0.61 5.04
N ASP A 15 -17.74 1.92 5.22
CA ASP A 15 -17.31 2.94 4.28
C ASP A 15 -15.78 3.11 4.28
N GLU A 16 -15.12 2.95 5.42
CA GLU A 16 -13.65 2.92 5.52
C GLU A 16 -13.05 1.71 4.80
N CYS A 17 -13.64 0.51 4.95
CA CYS A 17 -13.19 -0.69 4.24
C CYS A 17 -13.31 -0.50 2.72
N VAL A 18 -14.43 0.05 2.23
CA VAL A 18 -14.63 0.31 0.80
C VAL A 18 -13.59 1.30 0.27
N GLN A 19 -13.31 2.35 1.04
CA GLN A 19 -12.30 3.35 0.69
C GLN A 19 -10.87 2.78 0.69
N ALA A 20 -10.52 1.94 1.66
CA ALA A 20 -9.23 1.29 1.72
C ALA A 20 -9.02 0.32 0.55
N LEU A 21 -10.03 -0.51 0.26
CA LEU A 21 -9.98 -1.45 -0.87
C LEU A 21 -9.94 -0.74 -2.22
N ALA A 22 -10.66 0.38 -2.39
CA ALA A 22 -10.60 1.18 -3.62
C ALA A 22 -9.20 1.74 -3.91
N ARG A 23 -8.38 1.94 -2.86
CA ARG A 23 -7.04 2.52 -2.95
C ARG A 23 -5.90 1.52 -2.72
N VAL A 24 -6.22 0.24 -2.46
CA VAL A 24 -5.23 -0.79 -2.08
C VAL A 24 -4.16 -1.00 -3.15
N HIS A 25 -4.53 -0.93 -4.44
CA HIS A 25 -3.58 -1.04 -5.54
C HIS A 25 -2.64 0.16 -5.62
N ALA A 26 -3.17 1.39 -5.47
CA ALA A 26 -2.34 2.59 -5.45
C ALA A 26 -1.37 2.56 -4.25
N PHE A 27 -1.83 2.03 -3.10
CA PHE A 27 -0.97 1.79 -1.95
C PHE A 27 0.14 0.77 -2.25
N LEU A 28 -0.18 -0.39 -2.83
CA LEU A 28 0.79 -1.43 -3.22
C LEU A 28 1.86 -0.92 -4.19
N HIS A 29 1.50 -0.04 -5.12
CA HIS A 29 2.41 0.51 -6.12
C HIS A 29 3.08 1.80 -5.67
N ASN A 30 2.88 2.21 -4.41
CA ASN A 30 3.47 3.39 -3.81
C ASN A 30 3.08 4.70 -4.53
N GLU A 31 1.86 4.74 -5.06
CA GLU A 31 1.26 5.83 -5.85
C GLU A 31 0.43 6.81 -5.00
N LEU A 32 0.41 6.61 -3.69
CA LEU A 32 -0.29 7.48 -2.74
C LEU A 32 0.65 8.48 -2.08
N LEU A 33 0.08 9.61 -1.64
CA LEU A 33 0.77 10.55 -0.77
C LEU A 33 1.01 9.91 0.61
N ASP A 34 2.06 10.35 1.31
CA ASP A 34 2.46 9.76 2.60
C ASP A 34 1.30 9.73 3.62
N ALA A 35 0.52 10.81 3.71
CA ALA A 35 -0.62 10.90 4.61
C ALA A 35 -1.73 9.87 4.28
N ASP A 36 -2.04 9.68 3.00
CA ASP A 36 -3.05 8.71 2.55
C ASP A 36 -2.56 7.27 2.76
N ALA A 37 -1.26 7.04 2.51
CA ALA A 37 -0.63 5.75 2.73
C ALA A 37 -0.64 5.36 4.22
N ASP A 38 -0.42 6.33 5.12
CA ASP A 38 -0.49 6.10 6.57
C ASP A 38 -1.91 5.76 7.04
N MET A 39 -2.94 6.41 6.49
CA MET A 39 -4.34 6.08 6.78
C MET A 39 -4.68 4.64 6.37
N ILE A 40 -4.30 4.23 5.16
CA ILE A 40 -4.53 2.86 4.69
C ILE A 40 -3.75 1.86 5.54
N ARG A 41 -2.49 2.16 5.88
CA ARG A 41 -1.68 1.30 6.74
C ARG A 41 -2.34 1.10 8.10
N HIS A 42 -2.85 2.17 8.71
CA HIS A 42 -3.58 2.08 9.98
C HIS A 42 -4.82 1.17 9.85
N HIS A 43 -5.61 1.35 8.80
CA HIS A 43 -6.81 0.55 8.56
C HIS A 43 -6.48 -0.94 8.30
N LEU A 44 -5.48 -1.24 7.48
CA LEU A 44 -5.03 -2.62 7.24
C LEU A 44 -4.62 -3.31 8.54
N HIS A 45 -3.90 -2.61 9.43
CA HIS A 45 -3.53 -3.16 10.73
C HIS A 45 -4.71 -3.38 11.68
N ALA A 46 -5.81 -2.66 11.50
CA ALA A 46 -7.00 -2.75 12.35
C ALA A 46 -8.08 -3.70 11.79
N CYS A 47 -8.06 -4.02 10.49
CA CYS A 47 -9.09 -4.79 9.81
C CYS A 47 -8.53 -6.03 9.10
N GLU A 48 -8.77 -7.21 9.69
CA GLU A 48 -8.32 -8.52 9.18
C GLU A 48 -8.76 -8.76 7.72
N ARG A 49 -10.03 -8.48 7.40
CA ARG A 49 -10.57 -8.64 6.05
C ARG A 49 -9.82 -7.81 5.00
N CYS A 50 -9.47 -6.56 5.34
CA CYS A 50 -8.74 -5.70 4.42
C CYS A 50 -7.28 -6.14 4.29
N MET A 51 -6.68 -6.65 5.37
CA MET A 51 -5.34 -7.24 5.35
C MET A 51 -5.30 -8.48 4.44
N GLU A 52 -6.26 -9.40 4.56
CA GLU A 52 -6.34 -10.58 3.69
C GLU A 52 -6.41 -10.18 2.21
N ASN A 53 -7.24 -9.18 1.87
CA ASN A 53 -7.34 -8.71 0.49
C ASN A 53 -6.02 -8.08 0.00
N PHE A 54 -5.35 -7.30 0.85
CA PHE A 54 -4.04 -6.73 0.54
C PHE A 54 -2.99 -7.83 0.28
N GLU A 55 -2.94 -8.88 1.10
CA GLU A 55 -2.00 -10.00 0.93
C GLU A 55 -2.25 -10.78 -0.37
N ILE A 56 -3.52 -10.99 -0.73
CA ILE A 56 -3.90 -11.60 -2.01
C ILE A 56 -3.37 -10.75 -3.18
N GLU A 57 -3.64 -9.45 -3.18
CA GLU A 57 -3.19 -8.55 -4.25
C GLU A 57 -1.67 -8.40 -4.33
N SER A 58 -0.99 -8.39 -3.17
CA SER A 58 0.49 -8.42 -3.10
C SER A 58 1.02 -9.70 -3.73
N THR A 59 0.43 -10.85 -3.41
CA THR A 59 0.82 -12.15 -3.96
C THR A 59 0.66 -12.18 -5.48
N ILE A 60 -0.47 -11.68 -5.99
CA ILE A 60 -0.71 -11.56 -7.44
C ILE A 60 0.36 -10.68 -8.09
N THR A 61 0.66 -9.53 -7.48
CA THR A 61 1.67 -8.58 -7.97
C THR A 61 3.05 -9.25 -8.05
N GLU A 62 3.46 -10.00 -7.03
CA GLU A 62 4.71 -10.75 -7.04
C GLU A 62 4.74 -11.84 -8.12
N MET A 63 3.64 -12.57 -8.33
CA MET A 63 3.54 -13.59 -9.37
C MET A 63 3.71 -13.00 -10.77
N ILE A 64 3.12 -11.83 -11.02
CA ILE A 64 3.29 -11.08 -12.27
C ILE A 64 4.75 -10.68 -12.43
N GLN A 65 5.38 -10.08 -11.41
CA GLN A 65 6.77 -9.65 -11.45
C GLN A 65 7.73 -10.81 -11.74
N ARG A 66 7.50 -11.99 -11.15
CA ARG A 66 8.32 -13.19 -11.39
C ARG A 66 8.15 -13.74 -12.81
N SER A 67 7.00 -13.52 -13.42
CA SER A 67 6.68 -13.97 -14.78
C SER A 67 7.22 -13.02 -15.86
N LEU A 68 7.64 -11.80 -15.47
CA LEU A 68 8.25 -10.85 -16.39
C LEU A 68 9.73 -11.20 -16.64
N PRO A 69 10.22 -11.09 -17.90
CA PRO A 69 11.61 -11.33 -18.20
C PRO A 69 12.51 -10.36 -17.44
N GLN A 70 13.64 -10.87 -16.92
CA GLN A 70 14.62 -10.05 -16.20
C GLN A 70 15.14 -8.94 -17.12
N LYS A 71 14.73 -7.70 -16.86
CA LYS A 71 15.21 -6.52 -17.57
C LYS A 71 16.53 -6.08 -16.94
N THR A 72 17.64 -6.38 -17.59
CA THR A 72 18.96 -5.85 -17.19
C THR A 72 19.04 -4.36 -17.50
N ALA A 73 19.44 -3.57 -16.49
CA ALA A 73 19.73 -2.16 -16.72
C ALA A 73 20.92 -2.01 -17.69
N PRO A 74 20.93 -0.98 -18.55
CA PRO A 74 22.09 -0.70 -19.40
C PRO A 74 23.36 -0.58 -18.56
N SER A 75 24.44 -1.26 -18.98
CA SER A 75 25.71 -1.29 -18.24
C SER A 75 26.28 0.10 -17.95
N THR A 76 26.04 1.04 -18.87
CA THR A 76 26.42 2.45 -18.73
C THR A 76 25.70 3.15 -17.58
N LEU A 77 24.43 2.84 -17.33
CA LEU A 77 23.68 3.39 -16.20
C LEU A 77 24.19 2.80 -14.89
N THR A 78 24.41 1.48 -14.85
CA THR A 78 24.95 0.79 -13.67
C THR A 78 26.32 1.35 -13.27
N ALA A 79 27.23 1.52 -14.25
CA ALA A 79 28.55 2.10 -14.00
C ALA A 79 28.45 3.54 -13.45
N ARG A 80 27.56 4.37 -14.00
CA ARG A 80 27.34 5.74 -13.52
C ARG A 80 26.85 5.76 -12.08
N ILE A 81 25.86 4.93 -11.72
CA ILE A 81 25.35 4.84 -10.35
C ILE A 81 26.45 4.41 -9.38
N GLN A 82 27.29 3.43 -9.75
CA GLN A 82 28.41 2.97 -8.91
C GLN A 82 29.45 4.07 -8.63
N THR A 83 29.61 5.04 -9.54
CA THR A 83 30.52 6.18 -9.34
C THR A 83 29.91 7.32 -8.53
N MET A 84 28.58 7.35 -8.34
CA MET A 84 27.92 8.39 -7.55
C MET A 84 28.18 8.16 -6.06
N ARG A 85 28.82 9.14 -5.41
CA ARG A 85 28.99 9.17 -3.96
C ARG A 85 27.92 10.05 -3.34
N ILE A 86 27.08 9.48 -2.49
CA ILE A 86 26.12 10.24 -1.69
C ILE A 86 26.83 10.64 -0.39
N SER A 87 27.29 11.89 -0.30
CA SER A 87 27.78 12.45 0.96
C SER A 87 26.59 12.94 1.78
N ARG A 88 26.24 12.22 2.85
CA ARG A 88 25.27 12.72 3.83
C ARG A 88 25.94 13.89 4.55
N THR A 89 25.63 15.11 4.15
CA THR A 89 25.97 16.31 4.91
C THR A 89 25.07 16.31 6.14
N GLY A 90 25.69 16.29 7.32
CA GLY A 90 25.03 16.27 8.61
C GLY A 90 24.56 17.65 9.05
#